data_AF-A0A6P0J5F7-F1
#
_entry.id   AF-A0A6P0J5F7-F1
#
_cell.length_a   1.000
_cell.length_b   1.000
_cell.length_c   1.000
_cell.angle_alpha   90.00
_cell.angle_beta   90.00
_cell.angle_gamma   90.00
#
_symmetry.space_group_name_H-M   'P 1'
#
loop_
_entity.id
_entity.type
_entity.pdbx_description
1 polymer ?
#
loop_
_entity_poly.entity_id
_entity_poly.type
_entity_poly.pdbx_seq_one_letter_code
_entity_poly.pdbx_strand_id
1 'polypeptide(L)'
;KTIVAYNLAIASAQAGMRTLLVEGDLRSHSVAQAQEVIHLMDAPLEPLRFYGSKTECIHLAQDFENLYILPSLGPLRKAAGILESSEMKHLLEDARGRFDFVVVDSPSLSRCNDALLLQPFTDGIVLVTRPGYTQGSILSQVIEELEENEVLLGAVINDIKQLQPPVPVDSGRGYSAVDTPVDQTPAKNHKVTSGVGSRK
;
A
#
# COMPACT_ATOMS: atom_id res chain seq x y z
N LYS A 1 0.78 4.37 -0.93
CA LYS A 1 0.34 3.19 -1.70
C LYS A 1 0.54 3.46 -3.16
N THR A 2 -0.20 4.42 -3.75
CA THR A 2 -0.01 4.90 -5.13
C THR A 2 1.45 5.16 -5.50
N ILE A 3 2.22 5.94 -4.71
CA ILE A 3 3.66 6.14 -4.97
C ILE A 3 4.45 4.81 -5.04
N VAL A 4 4.15 3.87 -4.15
CA VAL A 4 4.80 2.55 -4.13
C VAL A 4 4.39 1.73 -5.36
N ALA A 5 3.10 1.74 -5.74
CA ALA A 5 2.59 1.05 -6.92
C ALA A 5 3.24 1.59 -8.22
N TYR A 6 3.31 2.92 -8.36
CA TYR A 6 3.97 3.57 -9.49
C TYR A 6 5.46 3.22 -9.55
N ASN A 7 6.20 3.36 -8.44
CA ASN A 7 7.63 3.04 -8.43
C ASN A 7 7.91 1.56 -8.68
N LEU A 8 7.04 0.67 -8.20
CA LEU A 8 7.14 -0.76 -8.50
C LEU A 8 6.93 -1.02 -9.99
N ALA A 9 5.91 -0.41 -10.60
CA ALA A 9 5.65 -0.54 -12.03
C ALA A 9 6.80 0.02 -12.89
N ILE A 10 7.33 1.19 -12.52
CA ILE A 10 8.49 1.81 -13.19
C ILE A 10 9.72 0.91 -13.08
N ALA A 11 10.05 0.43 -11.88
CA ALA A 11 11.22 -0.42 -11.67
C ALA A 11 11.11 -1.73 -12.46
N SER A 12 9.91 -2.34 -12.49
CA SER A 12 9.62 -3.52 -13.30
C SER A 12 9.78 -3.28 -14.79
N ALA A 13 9.29 -2.14 -15.31
CA ALA A 13 9.44 -1.76 -16.71
C ALA A 13 10.91 -1.53 -17.08
N GLN A 14 11.66 -0.83 -16.22
CA GLN A 14 13.11 -0.60 -16.39
C GLN A 14 13.92 -1.90 -16.35
N ALA A 15 13.44 -2.92 -15.64
CA ALA A 15 14.02 -4.26 -15.66
C ALA A 15 13.70 -5.05 -16.95
N GLY A 16 12.96 -4.44 -17.89
CA GLY A 16 12.65 -5.01 -19.20
C GLY A 16 11.33 -5.78 -19.27
N MET A 17 10.53 -5.79 -18.20
CA MET A 17 9.21 -6.43 -18.21
C MET A 17 8.18 -5.52 -18.87
N ARG A 18 7.35 -6.06 -19.77
CA ARG A 18 6.16 -5.34 -20.24
C ARG A 18 5.19 -5.22 -19.07
N THR A 19 5.08 -4.02 -18.52
CA THR A 19 4.42 -3.77 -17.25
C THR A 19 3.17 -2.91 -17.47
N LEU A 20 2.03 -3.35 -16.96
CA LEU A 20 0.81 -2.54 -16.89
C LEU A 20 0.56 -2.08 -15.45
N LEU A 21 0.40 -0.77 -15.26
CA LEU A 21 -0.13 -0.18 -14.04
C LEU A 21 -1.61 0.15 -14.24
N VAL A 22 -2.48 -0.42 -13.42
CA VAL A 22 -3.91 -0.14 -13.38
C VAL A 22 -4.23 0.71 -12.17
N GLU A 23 -4.78 1.91 -12.38
CA GLU A 23 -5.34 2.70 -11.29
C GLU A 23 -6.75 2.20 -10.94
N GLY A 24 -6.82 1.23 -10.02
CA GLY A 24 -8.05 0.62 -9.54
C GLY A 24 -8.83 1.44 -8.50
N ASP A 25 -8.31 2.59 -8.05
CA ASP A 25 -9.08 3.54 -7.23
C ASP A 25 -10.05 4.34 -8.10
N LEU A 26 -11.21 3.73 -8.36
CA LEU A 26 -12.32 4.37 -9.07
C LEU A 26 -13.05 5.43 -8.24
N ARG A 27 -12.65 5.67 -6.98
CA ARG A 27 -13.27 6.68 -6.09
C ARG A 27 -12.51 7.99 -6.10
N SER A 28 -11.27 7.99 -6.57
CA SER A 28 -10.40 9.15 -6.70
C SER A 28 -10.19 9.50 -8.17
N HIS A 29 -9.74 10.73 -8.46
CA HIS A 29 -9.28 11.09 -9.80
C HIS A 29 -7.99 10.34 -10.15
N SER A 30 -7.77 10.11 -11.44
CA SER A 30 -6.53 9.52 -11.96
C SER A 30 -5.33 10.42 -11.67
N VAL A 31 -4.26 9.82 -11.13
CA VAL A 31 -2.99 10.51 -10.90
C VAL A 31 -2.21 10.64 -12.21
N ALA A 32 -2.30 9.63 -13.07
CA ALA A 32 -1.69 9.67 -14.40
C ALA A 32 -2.29 10.77 -15.28
N GLN A 33 -3.63 10.92 -15.29
CA GLN A 33 -4.29 11.97 -16.08
C GLN A 33 -4.05 13.37 -15.53
N ALA A 34 -3.82 13.50 -14.22
CA ALA A 34 -3.41 14.76 -13.61
C ALA A 34 -1.98 15.18 -14.03
N GLN A 35 -1.24 14.32 -14.75
CA GLN A 35 0.17 14.50 -15.15
C GLN A 35 1.09 14.80 -13.96
N GLU A 36 0.69 14.41 -12.74
CA GLU A 36 1.42 14.73 -11.51
C GLU A 36 2.64 13.83 -11.29
N VAL A 37 2.64 12.63 -11.91
CA VAL A 37 3.65 11.59 -11.66
C VAL A 37 4.26 11.03 -12.95
N ILE A 38 3.45 10.83 -13.99
CA ILE A 38 3.90 10.31 -15.28
C ILE A 38 3.17 11.05 -16.39
N HIS A 39 3.91 11.48 -17.42
CA HIS A 39 3.31 12.01 -18.63
C HIS A 39 2.80 10.83 -19.48
N LEU A 40 1.55 10.92 -19.93
CA LEU A 40 0.98 10.00 -20.91
C LEU A 40 1.20 10.56 -22.31
N MET A 41 1.61 9.74 -23.29
CA MET A 41 1.75 10.22 -24.68
C MET A 41 0.38 10.40 -25.32
N ASP A 42 0.24 11.41 -26.19
CA ASP A 42 -0.82 11.48 -27.22
C ASP A 42 -0.63 10.43 -28.34
N ALA A 43 0.10 9.35 -28.04
CA ALA A 43 0.46 8.30 -28.99
C ALA A 43 -0.75 7.43 -29.31
N PRO A 44 -0.83 6.86 -30.52
CA PRO A 44 -1.91 5.96 -30.87
C PRO A 44 -1.93 4.75 -29.92
N LEU A 45 -3.16 4.42 -29.52
CA LEU A 45 -3.62 3.14 -28.97
C LEU A 45 -2.66 1.99 -29.27
N GLU A 46 -2.23 1.25 -28.24
CA GLU A 46 -1.37 0.09 -28.41
C GLU A 46 -1.88 -0.84 -29.53
N PRO A 47 -1.04 -1.19 -30.53
CA PRO A 47 -1.46 -1.95 -31.70
C PRO A 47 -1.49 -3.45 -31.39
N LEU A 48 -2.48 -3.88 -30.60
CA LEU A 48 -2.88 -5.29 -30.52
C LEU A 48 -4.33 -5.43 -30.98
N ARG A 49 -4.49 -5.23 -32.30
CA ARG A 49 -5.66 -5.68 -33.03
C ARG A 49 -5.69 -7.21 -33.05
N PHE A 50 -6.25 -7.80 -31.99
CA PHE A 50 -6.94 -9.09 -32.14
C PHE A 50 -8.28 -9.20 -31.41
N TYR A 51 -8.67 -8.23 -30.58
CA TYR A 51 -10.04 -8.15 -30.06
C TYR A 51 -10.48 -6.68 -29.95
N GLY A 52 -11.08 -6.17 -31.02
CA GLY A 52 -11.45 -4.75 -31.15
C GLY A 52 -12.36 -4.24 -30.04
N SER A 53 -12.05 -3.02 -29.56
CA SER A 53 -12.91 -2.05 -28.87
C SER A 53 -12.90 -1.92 -27.34
N LYS A 54 -12.00 -2.56 -26.57
CA LYS A 54 -11.95 -2.34 -25.09
C LYS A 54 -10.64 -1.87 -24.50
N THR A 55 -9.53 -1.96 -25.24
CA THR A 55 -8.18 -1.66 -24.75
C THR A 55 -7.70 -0.26 -25.11
N GLU A 56 -8.62 0.60 -25.57
CA GLU A 56 -8.28 1.94 -26.02
C GLU A 56 -7.89 2.91 -24.90
N CYS A 57 -8.13 2.50 -23.65
CA CYS A 57 -7.82 3.29 -22.48
C CYS A 57 -6.43 2.97 -21.89
N ILE A 58 -5.64 2.09 -22.51
CA ILE A 58 -4.28 1.77 -22.04
C ILE A 58 -3.29 2.66 -22.79
N HIS A 59 -2.52 3.43 -22.04
CA HIS A 59 -1.58 4.43 -22.56
C HIS A 59 -0.14 4.03 -22.27
N LEU A 60 0.75 4.23 -23.24
CA LEU A 60 2.19 4.13 -23.00
C LEU A 60 2.68 5.39 -22.25
N ALA A 61 3.47 5.18 -21.19
CA ALA A 61 4.13 6.26 -20.47
C ALA A 61 5.26 6.88 -21.32
N GLN A 62 5.32 8.22 -21.42
CA GLN A 62 6.31 8.87 -22.32
C GLN A 62 7.76 8.58 -21.88
N ASP A 63 7.99 8.60 -20.57
CA ASP A 63 9.33 8.59 -19.99
C ASP A 63 9.88 7.18 -19.74
N PHE A 64 9.08 6.13 -20.00
CA PHE A 64 9.40 4.76 -19.61
C PHE A 64 9.04 3.76 -20.71
N GLU A 65 10.05 3.15 -21.31
CA GLU A 65 9.87 2.00 -22.19
C GLU A 65 9.20 0.85 -21.42
N ASN A 66 8.31 0.12 -22.09
CA ASN A 66 7.59 -1.04 -21.54
C ASN A 66 6.64 -0.74 -20.36
N LEU A 67 6.40 0.53 -20.00
CA LEU A 67 5.42 0.91 -18.99
C LEU A 67 4.12 1.40 -19.62
N TYR A 68 3.06 0.66 -19.35
CA TYR A 68 1.70 0.97 -19.78
C TYR A 68 0.86 1.32 -18.57
N ILE A 69 -0.10 2.23 -18.77
CA ILE A 69 -0.95 2.74 -17.70
C ILE A 69 -2.40 2.69 -18.17
N LEU A 70 -3.24 2.06 -17.36
CA LEU A 70 -4.69 2.20 -17.41
C LEU A 70 -5.10 3.20 -16.32
N PRO A 71 -5.34 4.47 -16.68
CA PRO A 71 -5.74 5.50 -15.72
C PRO A 71 -7.14 5.21 -15.16
N SER A 72 -7.37 5.69 -13.94
CA SER A 72 -8.66 5.55 -13.28
C SER A 72 -9.72 6.35 -14.03
N LEU A 73 -10.90 5.75 -14.19
CA LEU A 73 -12.09 6.45 -14.69
C LEU A 73 -12.82 7.24 -13.59
N GLY A 74 -12.24 7.28 -12.39
CA GLY A 74 -12.79 7.91 -11.20
C GLY A 74 -12.82 9.43 -11.23
N PRO A 75 -13.63 10.05 -10.35
CA PRO A 75 -14.43 9.43 -9.29
C PRO A 75 -15.80 8.92 -9.79
N LEU A 76 -16.12 7.66 -9.53
CA LEU A 76 -17.36 7.00 -9.92
C LEU A 76 -18.23 6.66 -8.72
N ARG A 77 -19.54 6.92 -8.84
CA ARG A 77 -20.52 6.64 -7.76
C ARG A 77 -20.67 5.15 -7.47
N LYS A 78 -20.50 4.29 -8.49
CA LYS A 78 -20.71 2.83 -8.40
C LYS A 78 -19.38 2.05 -8.50
N ALA A 79 -18.32 2.55 -7.85
CA ALA A 79 -16.99 1.95 -7.90
C ALA A 79 -16.99 0.42 -7.64
N ALA A 80 -17.52 -0.03 -6.50
CA ALA A 80 -17.56 -1.44 -6.13
C ALA A 80 -18.21 -2.34 -7.19
N GLY A 81 -19.39 -1.95 -7.70
CA GLY A 81 -20.09 -2.73 -8.72
C GLY A 81 -19.38 -2.75 -10.09
N ILE A 82 -18.52 -1.77 -10.38
CA ILE A 82 -17.66 -1.79 -11.57
C ILE A 82 -16.47 -2.73 -11.35
N LEU A 83 -15.86 -2.73 -10.16
CA LEU A 83 -14.77 -3.64 -9.82
C LEU A 83 -15.20 -5.11 -9.85
N GLU A 84 -16.43 -5.40 -9.43
CA GLU A 84 -17.03 -6.75 -9.47
C GLU A 84 -17.58 -7.16 -10.85
N SER A 85 -17.57 -6.25 -11.82
CA SER A 85 -18.20 -6.49 -13.12
C SER A 85 -17.46 -7.55 -13.94
N SER A 86 -18.21 -8.23 -14.83
CA SER A 86 -17.62 -9.16 -15.80
C SER A 86 -16.62 -8.48 -16.73
N GLU A 87 -16.81 -7.19 -16.96
CA GLU A 87 -15.95 -6.33 -17.76
C GLU A 87 -14.60 -6.10 -17.10
N MET A 88 -14.57 -5.85 -15.78
CA MET A 88 -13.31 -5.75 -15.02
C MET A 88 -12.56 -7.08 -15.00
N LYS A 89 -13.28 -8.19 -14.81
CA LYS A 89 -12.70 -9.53 -14.91
C LYS A 89 -12.03 -9.77 -16.27
N HIS A 90 -12.75 -9.55 -17.37
CA HIS A 90 -12.22 -9.76 -18.71
C HIS A 90 -11.03 -8.83 -19.01
N LEU A 91 -11.06 -7.60 -18.50
CA LEU A 91 -9.96 -6.65 -18.65
C LEU A 91 -8.68 -7.16 -17.98
N LEU A 92 -8.77 -7.65 -16.74
CA LEU A 92 -7.60 -8.16 -16.01
C LEU A 92 -7.11 -9.51 -16.55
N GLU A 93 -8.02 -10.36 -17.04
CA GLU A 93 -7.66 -11.60 -17.75
C GLU A 93 -6.92 -11.32 -19.06
N ASP A 94 -7.37 -10.35 -19.86
CA ASP A 94 -6.67 -9.91 -21.08
C ASP A 94 -5.30 -9.32 -20.74
N ALA A 95 -5.23 -8.47 -19.71
CA ALA A 95 -3.96 -7.89 -19.25
C ALA A 95 -2.96 -8.97 -18.85
N ARG A 96 -3.39 -10.00 -18.11
CA ARG A 96 -2.54 -11.14 -17.72
C ARG A 96 -1.95 -11.87 -18.92
N GLY A 97 -2.67 -11.97 -20.03
CA GLY A 97 -2.17 -12.60 -21.26
C GLY A 97 -1.18 -11.75 -22.06
N ARG A 98 -1.13 -10.43 -21.81
CA ARG A 98 -0.41 -9.45 -22.63
C ARG A 98 0.81 -8.87 -21.96
N PHE A 99 0.77 -8.72 -20.64
CA PHE A 99 1.82 -8.10 -19.85
C PHE A 99 2.55 -9.15 -19.02
N ASP A 100 3.85 -8.96 -18.85
CA ASP A 100 4.67 -9.83 -18.03
C ASP A 100 4.44 -9.52 -16.55
N PHE A 101 4.02 -8.30 -16.23
CA PHE A 101 3.68 -7.88 -14.87
C PHE A 101 2.52 -6.86 -14.86
N VAL A 102 1.55 -7.06 -13.96
CA VAL A 102 0.41 -6.15 -13.79
C VAL A 102 0.35 -5.68 -12.34
N VAL A 103 0.43 -4.36 -12.13
CA VAL A 103 0.29 -3.71 -10.83
C VAL A 103 -1.07 -3.04 -10.76
N VAL A 104 -1.87 -3.34 -9.74
CA VAL A 104 -3.16 -2.70 -9.52
C VAL A 104 -3.07 -1.80 -8.27
N ASP A 105 -3.12 -0.48 -8.45
CA ASP A 105 -3.22 0.46 -7.33
C ASP A 105 -4.66 0.55 -6.84
N SER A 106 -4.90 0.16 -5.60
CA SER A 106 -6.24 0.13 -5.01
C SER A 106 -6.43 1.25 -3.98
N PRO A 107 -7.68 1.61 -3.65
CA PRO A 107 -7.92 2.48 -2.50
C PRO A 107 -7.45 1.78 -1.20
N SER A 108 -7.34 2.57 -0.13
CA SER A 108 -6.95 2.02 1.19
C SER A 108 -8.01 1.08 1.75
N LEU A 109 -7.59 -0.09 2.24
CA LEU A 109 -8.45 -0.98 3.03
C LEU A 109 -9.07 -0.29 4.25
N SER A 110 -8.37 0.69 4.84
CA SER A 110 -8.92 1.53 5.92
C SER A 110 -10.06 2.47 5.47
N ARG A 111 -10.30 2.63 4.16
CA ARG A 111 -11.39 3.47 3.61
C ARG A 111 -12.52 2.61 3.04
N CYS A 112 -12.18 1.55 2.32
CA CYS A 112 -13.15 0.63 1.70
C CYS A 112 -12.48 -0.71 1.31
N ASN A 113 -13.31 -1.71 1.07
CA ASN A 113 -12.88 -3.08 0.74
C ASN A 113 -12.69 -3.32 -0.77
N ASP A 114 -12.66 -2.26 -1.58
CA ASP A 114 -12.54 -2.36 -3.05
C ASP A 114 -11.27 -3.15 -3.48
N ALA A 115 -10.19 -3.13 -2.69
CA ALA A 115 -9.01 -3.95 -2.95
C ALA A 115 -9.29 -5.47 -2.86
N LEU A 116 -10.17 -5.89 -1.96
CA LEU A 116 -10.60 -7.28 -1.81
C LEU A 116 -11.51 -7.72 -2.97
N LEU A 117 -12.23 -6.79 -3.60
CA LEU A 117 -13.03 -7.09 -4.80
C LEU A 117 -12.16 -7.40 -6.01
N LEU A 118 -10.95 -6.84 -6.05
CA LEU A 118 -9.97 -7.08 -7.10
C LEU A 118 -9.14 -8.35 -6.87
N GLN A 119 -9.03 -8.82 -5.62
CA GLN A 119 -8.21 -9.97 -5.23
C GLN A 119 -8.46 -11.23 -6.07
N PRO A 120 -9.71 -11.63 -6.42
CA PRO A 120 -9.94 -12.83 -7.22
C PRO A 120 -9.32 -12.77 -8.63
N PHE A 121 -8.92 -11.58 -9.08
CA PHE A 121 -8.34 -11.35 -10.40
C PHE A 121 -6.83 -11.10 -10.35
N THR A 122 -6.22 -11.09 -9.16
CA THR A 122 -4.78 -10.90 -8.98
C THR A 122 -4.12 -12.15 -8.40
N ASP A 123 -2.80 -12.23 -8.54
CA ASP A 123 -2.03 -13.36 -8.00
C ASP A 123 -1.71 -13.18 -6.51
N GLY A 124 -1.94 -11.97 -5.99
CA GLY A 124 -1.85 -11.66 -4.56
C GLY A 124 -1.87 -10.16 -4.29
N ILE A 125 -1.60 -9.80 -3.03
CA ILE A 125 -1.66 -8.45 -2.49
C ILE A 125 -0.35 -8.12 -1.79
N VAL A 126 0.15 -6.91 -2.04
CA VAL A 126 1.24 -6.29 -1.27
C VAL A 126 0.64 -5.21 -0.37
N LEU A 127 0.78 -5.38 0.94
CA LEU A 127 0.31 -4.37 1.89
C LEU A 127 1.28 -3.21 1.99
N VAL A 128 0.79 -1.97 1.94
CA VAL A 128 1.63 -0.78 2.12
C VAL A 128 1.25 -0.08 3.42
N THR A 129 2.18 -0.02 4.36
CA THR A 129 1.98 0.55 5.70
C THR A 129 2.83 1.81 5.89
N ARG A 130 2.45 2.66 6.84
CA ARG A 130 3.18 3.87 7.18
C ARG A 130 3.27 4.02 8.71
N PRO A 131 4.47 4.03 9.30
CA PRO A 131 4.64 4.21 10.74
C PRO A 131 3.98 5.51 11.23
N GLY A 132 3.27 5.44 12.36
CA GLY A 132 2.56 6.58 12.93
C GLY A 132 1.29 7.01 12.18
N TYR A 133 0.92 6.32 11.10
CA TYR A 133 -0.30 6.60 10.33
C TYR A 133 -1.21 5.37 10.22
N THR A 134 -0.64 4.21 9.89
CA THR A 134 -1.38 2.95 9.85
C THR A 134 -1.67 2.46 11.27
N GLN A 135 -2.93 2.23 11.61
CA GLN A 135 -3.32 1.70 12.93
C GLN A 135 -2.95 0.22 13.03
N GLY A 136 -2.23 -0.15 14.09
CA GLY A 136 -1.75 -1.52 14.29
C GLY A 136 -2.88 -2.56 14.35
N SER A 137 -3.98 -2.24 15.03
CA SER A 137 -5.15 -3.13 15.13
C SER A 137 -5.78 -3.44 13.78
N ILE A 138 -5.98 -2.43 12.93
CA ILE A 138 -6.52 -2.60 11.57
C ILE A 138 -5.54 -3.42 10.72
N LEU A 139 -4.24 -3.16 10.85
CA LEU A 139 -3.22 -3.89 10.11
C LEU A 139 -3.20 -5.38 10.48
N SER A 140 -3.25 -5.71 11.78
CA SER A 140 -3.28 -7.10 12.24
C SER A 140 -4.49 -7.86 11.69
N GLN A 141 -5.69 -7.26 11.75
CA GLN A 141 -6.91 -7.87 11.21
C GLN A 141 -6.81 -8.13 9.70
N VAL A 142 -6.28 -7.16 8.95
CA VAL A 142 -6.09 -7.30 7.50
C VAL A 142 -5.03 -8.37 7.18
N ILE A 143 -3.94 -8.44 7.95
CA ILE A 143 -2.92 -9.48 7.75
C ILE A 143 -3.53 -10.86 7.99
N GLU A 144 -4.25 -11.05 9.10
CA GLU A 144 -4.93 -12.32 9.41
C GLU A 144 -5.86 -12.74 8.27
N GLU A 145 -6.72 -11.84 7.78
CA GLU A 145 -7.64 -12.11 6.67
C GLU A 145 -6.90 -12.48 5.37
N LEU A 146 -5.82 -11.78 5.02
CA LEU A 146 -5.09 -12.02 3.78
C LEU A 146 -4.18 -13.25 3.84
N GLU A 147 -3.68 -13.61 5.02
CA GLU A 147 -2.94 -14.86 5.25
C GLU A 147 -3.87 -16.08 5.21
N GLU A 148 -5.05 -16.00 5.81
CA GLU A 148 -6.06 -17.06 5.75
C GLU A 148 -6.49 -17.39 4.32
N ASN A 149 -6.54 -16.38 3.46
CA ASN A 149 -6.87 -16.53 2.04
C ASN A 149 -5.65 -16.84 1.14
N GLU A 150 -4.45 -16.99 1.71
CA GLU A 150 -3.19 -17.26 1.00
C GLU A 150 -2.85 -16.25 -0.12
N VAL A 151 -3.27 -14.99 0.04
CA VAL A 151 -3.12 -13.93 -0.98
C VAL A 151 -2.09 -12.88 -0.61
N LEU A 152 -1.57 -12.87 0.62
CA LEU A 152 -0.55 -11.91 1.04
C LEU A 152 0.83 -12.27 0.48
N LEU A 153 1.33 -11.45 -0.45
CA LEU A 153 2.68 -11.60 -1.02
C LEU A 153 3.76 -10.99 -0.12
N GLY A 154 3.38 -10.03 0.72
CA GLY A 154 4.27 -9.34 1.64
C GLY A 154 3.81 -7.93 1.96
N ALA A 155 4.68 -7.16 2.62
CA ALA A 155 4.39 -5.80 3.02
C ALA A 155 5.55 -4.84 2.74
N VAL A 156 5.22 -3.59 2.42
CA VAL A 156 6.12 -2.45 2.25
C VAL A 156 5.84 -1.44 3.34
N ILE A 157 6.86 -1.14 4.16
CA ILE A 157 6.82 -0.05 5.13
C ILE A 157 7.33 1.20 4.43
N ASN A 158 6.45 2.17 4.21
CA ASN A 158 6.77 3.42 3.53
C ASN A 158 6.91 4.59 4.51
N ASP A 159 7.63 5.64 4.10
CA ASP A 159 7.85 6.87 4.89
C ASP A 159 8.51 6.64 6.26
N ILE A 160 9.55 5.82 6.28
CA ILE A 160 10.40 5.63 7.46
C ILE A 160 11.30 6.86 7.60
N LYS A 161 11.09 7.65 8.65
CA LYS A 161 11.89 8.86 8.91
C LYS A 161 13.29 8.58 9.45
N GLN A 162 13.47 7.45 10.15
CA GLN A 162 14.75 7.01 10.70
C GLN A 162 14.80 5.49 10.69
N LEU A 163 15.73 4.92 9.92
CA LEU A 163 16.13 3.52 10.09
C LEU A 163 17.03 3.47 11.31
N GLN A 164 16.51 2.98 12.44
CA GLN A 164 17.40 2.54 13.50
C GLN A 164 18.08 1.26 13.00
N PRO A 165 19.43 1.17 13.04
CA PRO A 165 20.09 -0.08 12.71
C PRO A 165 19.54 -1.18 13.63
N PRO A 166 19.37 -2.42 13.12
CA PRO A 166 18.89 -3.51 13.95
C PRO A 166 19.78 -3.62 15.19
N VAL A 167 19.15 -3.57 16.36
CA VAL A 167 19.85 -3.83 17.62
C VAL A 167 20.43 -5.26 17.49
N PRO A 168 21.73 -5.47 17.71
CA PRO A 168 22.30 -6.80 17.66
C PRO A 168 21.50 -7.71 18.59
N VAL A 169 20.89 -8.75 18.02
CA VAL A 169 20.21 -9.77 18.81
C VAL A 169 21.30 -10.53 19.55
N ASP A 170 21.48 -10.25 20.84
CA ASP A 170 22.36 -11.03 21.69
C ASP A 170 21.79 -12.45 21.72
N SER A 171 22.50 -13.40 21.08
CA SER A 171 22.10 -14.80 20.91
C SER A 171 22.23 -15.59 22.22
N GLY A 172 21.83 -15.00 23.33
CA GLY A 172 22.23 -15.45 24.66
C GLY A 172 21.34 -14.93 25.78
N ARG A 173 20.02 -15.09 25.69
CA ARG A 173 19.14 -15.33 26.86
C ARG A 173 17.72 -15.67 26.42
N GLY A 174 17.28 -16.87 26.82
CA GLY A 174 15.93 -17.35 26.57
C GLY A 174 14.87 -16.46 27.21
N TYR A 175 13.70 -16.46 26.59
CA TYR A 175 12.47 -15.88 27.13
C TYR A 175 12.20 -16.45 28.52
N SER A 176 12.47 -15.65 29.55
CA SER A 176 11.76 -15.78 30.82
C SER A 176 10.83 -14.57 30.90
N ALA A 177 9.54 -14.85 30.78
CA ALA A 177 8.51 -13.92 31.19
C ALA A 177 8.82 -13.45 32.62
N VAL A 178 8.91 -12.14 32.82
CA VAL A 178 8.79 -11.55 34.14
C VAL A 178 7.91 -10.33 33.99
N ASP A 179 6.66 -10.56 34.35
CA ASP A 179 5.68 -9.56 34.72
C ASP A 179 6.20 -8.66 35.85
N THR A 180 5.62 -7.45 35.91
CA THR A 180 5.51 -6.50 37.05
C THR A 180 6.68 -5.58 37.43
N PRO A 181 6.42 -4.44 38.12
CA PRO A 181 5.26 -3.52 38.08
C PRO A 181 5.64 -2.02 38.15
N VAL A 182 4.61 -1.18 38.00
CA VAL A 182 4.44 0.25 38.36
C VAL A 182 5.48 0.83 39.34
N ASP A 183 6.16 1.90 38.90
CA ASP A 183 7.04 2.74 39.73
C ASP A 183 6.21 3.65 40.66
N GLN A 184 6.24 3.33 41.96
CA GLN A 184 5.91 4.26 43.04
C GLN A 184 7.22 4.89 43.55
N THR A 185 7.28 6.21 43.45
CA THR A 185 8.27 7.11 44.08
C THR A 185 8.70 6.70 45.50
N PRO A 186 9.97 6.90 45.87
CA PRO A 186 10.36 7.10 47.26
C PRO A 186 10.72 8.57 47.56
N ALA A 187 10.11 9.07 48.63
CA ALA A 187 10.39 10.33 49.28
C ALA A 187 11.85 10.41 49.80
N LYS A 188 12.50 11.55 49.59
CA LYS A 188 13.76 11.89 50.26
C LYS A 188 13.47 12.69 51.53
N ASN A 189 13.74 12.07 52.69
CA ASN A 189 13.93 12.76 53.96
C ASN A 189 15.23 13.56 53.95
N HIS A 190 15.17 14.85 54.31
CA HIS A 190 16.33 15.61 54.80
C HIS A 190 15.96 16.47 56.01
N LYS A 191 16.52 16.03 57.15
CA LYS A 191 17.09 16.76 58.28
C LYS A 191 16.36 17.95 58.93
N VAL A 192 16.10 17.71 60.21
CA VAL A 192 15.89 18.58 61.38
C VAL A 192 16.85 19.79 61.43
N THR A 193 16.29 20.98 61.67
CA THR A 193 16.89 22.03 62.52
C THR A 193 15.82 22.78 63.32
N SER A 194 16.20 23.10 64.56
CA SER A 194 15.49 23.67 65.70
C SER A 194 15.15 25.17 65.63
N GLY A 195 14.18 25.61 66.45
CA GLY A 195 14.07 27.01 66.95
C GLY A 195 12.64 27.58 66.89
N VAL A 196 11.82 27.44 67.93
CA VAL A 196 11.48 28.45 68.98
C VAL A 196 10.69 29.68 68.49
N GLY A 197 9.50 29.90 69.08
CA GLY A 197 8.82 31.20 69.17
C GLY A 197 7.32 31.17 68.82
N SER A 198 6.42 30.90 69.77
CA SER A 198 5.63 31.87 70.56
C SER A 198 4.37 32.47 69.90
N ARG A 199 3.21 32.00 70.40
CA ARG A 199 1.93 32.70 70.69
C ARG A 199 1.57 33.97 69.89
N LYS A 200 0.46 33.92 69.15
CA LYS A 200 -0.88 34.36 69.59
C LYS A 200 -1.91 33.95 68.54
#